data_AF-A0A357MY22-F1
#
_entry.id   AF-A0A357MY22-F1
#
_cell.length_a   1.000
_cell.length_b   1.000
_cell.length_c   1.000
_cell.angle_alpha   90.00
_cell.angle_beta   90.00
_cell.angle_gamma   90.00
#
_symmetry.space_group_name_H-M   'P 1'
#
loop_
_entity.id
_entity.type
_entity.pdbx_description
1 polymer ?
#
loop_
_entity_poly.entity_id
_entity_poly.type
_entity_poly.pdbx_seq_one_letter_code
_entity_poly.pdbx_strand_id
1 'polypeptide(L)'
;MRHTAHRLLRLISLLQARRHWSGAELAERMGVDRRSIRRDIERLRELGYPVQASAGVGGGYRLGTGAPVLPMLLDEEEATTLAIALRAASATLSGIDETARGLLSKLDPLVPARRRQQAGEVHAARS
;
A
#
# COMPACT_ATOMS: atom_id res chain seq x y z
N MET A 1 -11.21 4.59 23.44
CA MET A 1 -10.51 5.00 22.20
C MET A 1 -9.88 3.86 21.38
N ARG A 2 -9.97 2.58 21.79
CA ARG A 2 -9.36 1.43 21.08
C ARG A 2 -10.10 0.91 19.83
N HIS A 3 -11.27 1.44 19.48
CA HIS A 3 -12.11 0.88 18.39
C HIS A 3 -11.92 1.54 17.01
N THR A 4 -11.26 2.70 16.91
CA THR A 4 -11.19 3.44 15.64
C THR A 4 -10.25 2.80 14.63
N ALA A 5 -9.02 2.44 15.04
CA ALA A 5 -8.03 1.86 14.14
C ALA A 5 -8.50 0.50 13.58
N HIS A 6 -9.04 -0.37 14.45
CA HIS A 6 -9.61 -1.65 14.03
C HIS A 6 -10.76 -1.48 13.02
N ARG A 7 -11.62 -0.49 13.23
CA ARG A 7 -12.75 -0.20 12.33
C ARG A 7 -12.28 0.30 10.97
N LEU A 8 -11.27 1.17 10.92
CA LEU A 8 -10.68 1.64 9.65
C LEU A 8 -9.96 0.52 8.91
N LEU A 9 -9.21 -0.33 9.61
CA LEU A 9 -8.54 -1.50 9.03
C LEU A 9 -9.57 -2.49 8.45
N ARG A 10 -10.67 -2.71 9.15
CA ARG A 10 -11.75 -3.56 8.63
C ARG A 10 -12.42 -2.94 7.41
N LEU A 11 -12.69 -1.63 7.42
CA LEU A 11 -13.28 -0.92 6.30
C LEU A 11 -12.38 -0.99 5.05
N ILE A 12 -11.07 -0.82 5.21
CA ILE A 12 -10.16 -0.91 4.07
C ILE A 12 -10.08 -2.32 3.50
N SER A 13 -10.04 -3.36 4.35
CA SER A 13 -10.06 -4.75 3.87
C SER A 13 -11.32 -5.05 3.05
N LEU A 14 -12.49 -4.52 3.44
CA LEU A 14 -13.72 -4.65 2.65
C LEU A 14 -13.59 -3.95 1.28
N LEU A 15 -13.10 -2.71 1.26
CA LEU A 15 -12.90 -1.94 0.03
C LEU A 15 -11.88 -2.57 -0.93
N GLN A 16 -10.92 -3.34 -0.41
CA GLN A 16 -9.95 -4.12 -1.20
C GLN A 16 -10.55 -5.42 -1.76
N ALA A 17 -11.42 -6.08 -0.99
CA ALA A 17 -12.00 -7.38 -1.38
C ALA A 17 -12.96 -7.29 -2.58
N ARG A 18 -13.60 -6.13 -2.81
CA ARG A 18 -14.57 -5.93 -3.91
C ARG A 18 -14.44 -4.54 -4.51
N ARG A 19 -14.53 -4.46 -5.84
CA ARG A 19 -14.34 -3.20 -6.61
C ARG A 19 -15.33 -2.08 -6.30
N HIS A 20 -16.51 -2.38 -5.75
CA HIS A 20 -17.55 -1.38 -5.46
C HIS A 20 -18.42 -1.85 -4.30
N TRP A 21 -18.81 -0.96 -3.41
CA TRP A 21 -19.69 -1.23 -2.29
C TRP A 21 -20.75 -0.14 -2.14
N SER A 22 -22.02 -0.50 -2.02
CA SER A 22 -23.01 0.50 -1.59
C SER A 22 -22.75 0.91 -0.13
N GLY A 23 -23.14 2.14 0.23
CA GLY A 23 -23.05 2.60 1.61
C GLY A 23 -23.91 1.75 2.58
N ALA A 24 -25.00 1.15 2.09
CA ALA A 24 -25.86 0.28 2.87
C ALA A 24 -25.19 -1.07 3.18
N GLU A 25 -24.57 -1.71 2.19
CA GLU A 25 -23.85 -2.98 2.40
C GLU A 25 -22.66 -2.82 3.35
N LEU A 26 -21.92 -1.71 3.25
CA LEU A 26 -20.83 -1.42 4.19
C LEU A 26 -21.35 -1.23 5.61
N ALA A 27 -22.44 -0.47 5.77
CA ALA A 27 -23.08 -0.22 7.06
C ALA A 27 -23.51 -1.53 7.73
N GLU A 28 -24.20 -2.39 6.98
CA GLU A 28 -24.64 -3.71 7.45
C GLU A 28 -23.46 -4.58 7.89
N ARG A 29 -22.43 -4.73 7.04
CA ARG A 29 -21.27 -5.58 7.36
C ARG A 29 -20.43 -5.06 8.51
N MET A 30 -20.31 -3.74 8.62
CA MET A 30 -19.56 -3.09 9.68
C MET A 30 -20.35 -3.00 10.99
N GLY A 31 -21.66 -3.26 10.98
CA GLY A 31 -22.54 -3.14 12.14
C GLY A 31 -22.71 -1.69 12.60
N VAL A 32 -22.70 -0.73 11.67
CA VAL A 32 -22.80 0.72 11.95
C VAL A 32 -23.77 1.39 10.98
N ASP A 33 -24.16 2.63 11.28
CA ASP A 33 -25.00 3.40 10.35
C ASP A 33 -24.22 3.94 9.13
N ARG A 34 -24.96 4.35 8.09
CA ARG A 34 -24.39 4.95 6.86
C ARG A 34 -23.61 6.25 7.13
N ARG A 35 -23.99 7.01 8.16
CA ARG A 35 -23.30 8.26 8.54
C ARG A 35 -21.91 7.97 9.10
N SER A 36 -21.74 6.85 9.79
CA SER A 36 -20.50 6.37 10.38
C SER A 36 -19.56 5.85 9.29
N ILE A 37 -20.10 5.09 8.32
CA ILE A 37 -19.35 4.74 7.10
C ILE A 37 -18.83 6.00 6.40
N ARG A 38 -19.69 7.00 6.17
CA ARG A 38 -19.25 8.25 5.52
C ARG A 38 -18.12 8.93 6.30
N ARG A 39 -18.20 9.01 7.63
CA ARG A 39 -17.11 9.59 8.46
C ARG A 39 -15.82 8.78 8.40
N ASP A 40 -15.91 7.45 8.42
CA ASP A 40 -14.73 6.59 8.33
C ASP A 40 -14.08 6.66 6.93
N ILE A 41 -14.89 6.82 5.87
CA ILE A 41 -14.40 7.06 4.50
C ILE A 41 -13.63 8.38 4.42
N GLU A 42 -14.16 9.47 4.99
CA GLU A 42 -13.41 10.74 5.02
C GLU A 42 -12.10 10.60 5.81
N ARG A 43 -12.12 9.89 6.93
CA ARG A 43 -10.90 9.63 7.70
C ARG A 43 -9.88 8.79 6.92
N LEU A 44 -10.31 7.81 6.12
CA LEU A 44 -9.41 7.08 5.22
C LEU A 44 -8.79 8.01 4.17
N ARG A 45 -9.56 8.96 3.63
CA ARG A 45 -9.03 9.97 2.69
C ARG A 45 -8.02 10.91 3.32
N GLU A 46 -8.28 11.36 4.56
CA GLU A 46 -7.31 12.14 5.35
C GLU A 46 -5.99 11.38 5.56
N LEU A 47 -6.06 10.05 5.67
CA LEU A 47 -4.91 9.14 5.78
C LEU A 47 -4.26 8.81 4.42
N GLY A 48 -4.70 9.42 3.32
CA GLY A 48 -4.12 9.22 1.99
C GLY A 48 -4.65 8.01 1.23
N TYR A 49 -5.69 7.31 1.72
CA TYR A 49 -6.32 6.24 0.96
C TYR A 49 -7.29 6.81 -0.08
N PRO A 50 -7.10 6.53 -1.38
CA PRO A 50 -7.89 7.15 -2.45
C PRO A 50 -9.27 6.48 -2.56
N VAL A 51 -10.21 6.81 -1.67
CA VAL A 51 -11.57 6.26 -1.72
C VAL A 51 -12.48 7.13 -2.58
N GLN A 52 -12.97 6.59 -3.70
CA GLN A 52 -13.90 7.26 -4.60
C GLN A 52 -15.34 6.97 -4.18
N ALA A 53 -16.22 7.97 -4.33
CA ALA A 53 -17.66 7.82 -4.13
C ALA A 53 -18.38 8.06 -5.46
N SER A 54 -19.35 7.21 -5.81
CA SER A 54 -20.26 7.42 -6.93
C SER A 54 -21.64 7.85 -6.41
N ALA A 55 -22.23 8.88 -7.03
CA ALA A 55 -23.58 9.34 -6.74
C ALA A 55 -24.63 8.60 -7.60
N GLY A 56 -25.89 8.60 -7.18
CA GLY A 56 -27.03 8.03 -7.92
C GLY A 56 -27.66 6.77 -7.28
N VAL A 57 -28.65 6.20 -7.96
CA VAL A 57 -29.30 4.93 -7.56
C VAL A 57 -28.29 3.81 -7.77
N GLY A 58 -27.83 3.18 -6.69
CA GLY A 58 -26.69 2.25 -6.72
C GLY A 58 -25.32 2.92 -6.46
N GLY A 59 -25.31 4.19 -6.08
CA GLY A 59 -24.11 4.90 -5.63
C GLY A 59 -23.42 4.21 -4.46
N GLY A 60 -22.09 4.34 -4.41
CA GLY A 60 -21.28 3.59 -3.45
C GLY A 60 -19.84 4.05 -3.37
N TYR A 61 -19.03 3.26 -2.70
CA TYR A 61 -17.64 3.51 -2.42
C TYR A 61 -16.78 2.47 -3.13
N ARG A 62 -15.62 2.91 -3.62
CA ARG A 62 -14.59 2.03 -4.14
C ARG A 62 -13.22 2.54 -3.78
N LEU A 63 -12.27 1.63 -3.62
CA LEU A 63 -10.87 2.00 -3.56
C LEU A 63 -10.37 2.34 -4.97
N GLY A 64 -9.83 3.55 -5.12
CA GLY A 64 -9.22 4.03 -6.35
C GLY A 64 -7.89 3.34 -6.65
N THR A 65 -7.47 3.40 -7.91
CA THR A 65 -6.12 3.00 -8.34
C THR A 65 -5.08 3.89 -7.68
N GLY A 66 -3.98 3.31 -7.20
CA GLY A 66 -2.96 4.05 -6.44
C GLY A 66 -3.16 4.00 -4.91
N ALA A 67 -3.99 3.08 -4.40
CA ALA A 67 -3.97 2.75 -2.98
C ALA A 67 -2.52 2.48 -2.53
N PRO A 68 -2.09 3.00 -1.36
CA PRO A 68 -0.75 2.74 -0.87
C PRO A 68 -0.54 1.22 -0.87
N VAL A 69 0.54 0.80 -1.52
CA VAL A 69 0.99 -0.60 -1.49
C VAL A 69 1.08 -0.99 -0.02
N LEU A 70 0.40 -2.07 0.34
CA LEU A 70 0.31 -2.58 1.71
C LEU A 70 1.72 -2.71 2.32
N PRO A 71 1.88 -2.53 3.65
CA PRO A 71 3.13 -2.87 4.30
C PRO A 71 3.41 -4.36 4.07
N MET A 72 4.42 -4.64 3.25
CA MET A 72 4.93 -5.99 3.04
C MET A 72 5.77 -6.36 4.25
N LEU A 73 5.35 -7.42 4.96
CA LEU A 73 6.22 -8.07 5.92
C LEU A 73 7.22 -8.87 5.09
N LEU A 74 8.46 -8.39 5.04
CA LEU A 74 9.57 -9.07 4.41
C LEU A 74 10.50 -9.53 5.52
N ASP A 75 10.99 -10.76 5.43
CA ASP A 75 12.14 -11.17 6.23
C ASP A 75 13.45 -10.58 5.67
N GLU A 76 14.56 -10.77 6.40
CA GLU A 76 15.86 -10.23 6.01
C GLU A 76 16.34 -10.76 4.64
N GLU A 77 16.01 -11.99 4.28
CA GLU A 77 16.41 -12.64 3.03
C GLU A 77 15.55 -12.16 1.85
N GLU A 78 14.25 -12.04 2.05
CA GLU A 78 13.31 -11.48 1.09
C GLU A 78 13.64 -10.00 0.78
N ALA A 79 13.93 -9.19 1.81
CA ALA A 79 14.34 -7.80 1.64
C ALA A 79 15.66 -7.68 0.87
N THR A 80 16.64 -8.54 1.17
CA THR A 80 17.93 -8.60 0.47
C THR A 80 17.73 -8.96 -1.01
N THR A 81 16.93 -10.00 -1.28
CA THR A 81 16.63 -10.49 -2.64
C THR A 81 15.96 -9.41 -3.47
N LEU A 82 14.97 -8.71 -2.90
CA LEU A 82 14.27 -7.64 -3.58
C LEU A 82 15.19 -6.45 -3.87
N ALA A 83 16.09 -6.10 -2.94
CA ALA A 83 17.06 -5.03 -3.16
C ALA A 83 18.03 -5.35 -4.31
N ILE A 84 18.51 -6.59 -4.42
CA ILE A 84 19.39 -7.03 -5.53
C ILE A 84 18.64 -6.96 -6.86
N ALA A 85 17.42 -7.51 -6.91
CA ALA A 85 16.61 -7.52 -8.12
C ALA A 85 16.30 -6.10 -8.63
N LEU A 86 15.99 -5.16 -7.72
CA LEU A 86 15.72 -3.76 -8.07
C LEU A 86 16.96 -3.06 -8.64
N ARG A 87 18.14 -3.27 -8.05
CA ARG A 87 19.39 -2.69 -8.58
C ARG A 87 19.72 -3.23 -9.97
N ALA A 88 19.54 -4.54 -10.19
CA ALA A 88 19.74 -5.15 -11.51
C ALA A 88 18.73 -4.63 -12.55
N ALA A 89 17.48 -4.44 -12.15
CA ALA A 89 16.43 -3.88 -12.99
C ALA A 89 16.74 -2.42 -13.39
N SER A 90 17.14 -1.56 -12.45
CA SER A 90 17.53 -0.17 -12.75
C SER A 90 18.69 -0.08 -13.74
N ALA A 91 19.67 -0.98 -13.63
CA ALA A 91 20.80 -0.99 -14.55
C ALA A 91 20.43 -1.42 -15.98
N THR A 92 19.27 -2.05 -16.19
CA THR A 92 18.89 -2.66 -17.48
C THR A 92 17.66 -2.02 -18.12
N LEU A 93 16.77 -1.41 -17.33
CA LEU A 93 15.51 -0.85 -17.77
C LEU A 93 15.54 0.67 -17.66
N SER A 94 15.55 1.35 -18.82
CA SER A 94 15.43 2.81 -18.86
C SER A 94 14.04 3.24 -18.39
N GLY A 95 13.98 4.24 -17.50
CA GLY A 95 12.72 4.86 -17.06
C GLY A 95 12.18 4.38 -15.70
N ILE A 96 12.86 3.45 -15.01
CA ILE A 96 12.48 3.02 -13.65
C ILE A 96 13.42 3.50 -12.54
N ASP A 97 14.48 4.23 -12.87
CA ASP A 97 15.56 4.61 -11.92
C ASP A 97 15.06 5.38 -10.69
N GLU A 98 14.18 6.36 -10.88
CA GLU A 98 13.60 7.14 -9.77
C GLU A 98 12.72 6.27 -8.88
N THR A 99 11.90 5.42 -9.49
CA THR A 99 10.99 4.52 -8.77
C THR A 99 11.77 3.48 -7.97
N ALA A 100 12.82 2.91 -8.57
CA ALA A 100 13.68 1.93 -7.94
C ALA A 100 14.50 2.55 -6.79
N ARG A 101 15.02 3.78 -6.93
CA ARG A 101 15.66 4.49 -5.81
C ARG A 101 14.71 4.72 -4.64
N GLY A 102 13.47 5.13 -4.93
CA GLY A 102 12.44 5.33 -3.90
C GLY A 102 11.99 4.04 -3.21
N LEU A 103 12.12 2.89 -3.86
CA LEU A 103 11.84 1.58 -3.26
C LEU A 103 13.05 1.03 -2.48
N LEU A 104 14.27 1.18 -3.00
CA LEU A 104 15.50 0.79 -2.32
C LEU A 104 15.69 1.53 -0.99
N SER A 105 15.38 2.83 -0.94
CA SER A 105 15.45 3.60 0.31
C SER A 105 14.47 3.11 1.40
N LYS A 106 13.37 2.47 1.00
CA LYS A 106 12.41 1.84 1.93
C LYS A 106 12.87 0.45 2.39
N LEU A 107 13.73 -0.21 1.62
CA LEU A 107 14.27 -1.54 1.94
C LEU A 107 15.57 -1.48 2.75
N ASP A 108 16.38 -0.43 2.59
CA ASP A 108 17.66 -0.27 3.29
C ASP A 108 17.60 -0.47 4.82
N PRO A 109 16.52 -0.07 5.55
CA PRO A 109 16.38 -0.35 6.97
C PRO A 109 16.12 -1.83 7.31
N LEU A 110 15.63 -2.63 6.35
CA LEU A 110 15.30 -4.06 6.51
C LEU A 110 16.45 -4.98 6.11
N VAL A 111 17.47 -4.46 5.41
CA VAL A 111 18.63 -5.22 4.96
C VAL A 111 19.75 -5.16 6.02
N PRO A 112 20.25 -6.32 6.51
CA PRO A 112 21.33 -6.37 7.49
C PRO A 112 22.61 -5.67 7.02
N ALA A 113 23.26 -4.94 7.93
CA ALA A 113 24.44 -4.12 7.63
C ALA A 113 25.56 -4.87 6.88
N ARG A 114 25.76 -6.15 7.19
CA ARG A 114 26.78 -7.01 6.57
C ARG A 114 26.47 -7.35 5.10
N ARG A 115 25.20 -7.34 4.69
CA ARG A 115 24.76 -7.65 3.31
C ARG A 115 24.57 -6.40 2.44
N ARG A 116 24.63 -5.20 3.03
CA ARG A 116 24.58 -3.93 2.28
C ARG A 116 25.77 -3.77 1.32
N GLN A 117 26.95 -4.29 1.67
CA GLN A 117 28.14 -4.25 0.82
C GLN A 117 28.01 -5.15 -0.41
N GLN A 118 27.57 -6.41 -0.25
CA GLN A 118 27.30 -7.32 -1.37
C GLN A 118 26.24 -6.79 -2.34
N ALA A 119 25.21 -6.10 -1.83
CA ALA A 119 24.20 -5.44 -2.66
C ALA A 119 24.73 -4.18 -3.40
N GLY A 120 25.72 -3.48 -2.83
CA GLY A 120 26.39 -2.34 -3.47
C GLY A 120 27.38 -2.76 -4.56
N GLU A 121 28.02 -3.92 -4.41
CA GLU A 121 29.03 -4.43 -5.36
C GLU A 121 28.46 -4.78 -6.75
N VAL A 122 27.18 -5.16 -6.84
CA VAL A 122 26.50 -5.38 -8.14
C VAL A 122 26.43 -4.09 -8.97
N HIS A 123 26.45 -2.92 -8.33
CA HIS A 123 26.49 -1.62 -9.02
C HIS A 123 27.91 -1.23 -9.45
N ALA A 124 28.93 -1.59 -8.66
CA ALA A 124 30.32 -1.21 -8.92
C ALA A 124 31.04 -2.13 -9.92
N ALA A 125 30.65 -3.40 -10.04
CA ALA A 125 31.32 -4.37 -10.90
C ALA A 125 31.12 -4.17 -12.42
N ARG A 126 30.44 -3.10 -12.85
CA ARG A 126 30.10 -2.84 -14.27
C ARG A 126 30.21 -1.37 -14.72
N SER A 127 30.84 -0.50 -13.93
CA SER A 127 31.29 0.83 -14.40
C SER A 127 32.73 0.76 -14.91
#